data_AF-A0AA40SNE2-F1
#
_entry.id   AF-A0AA40SNE2-F1
#
_cell.length_a   1.000
_cell.length_b   1.000
_cell.length_c   1.000
_cell.angle_alpha   90.00
_cell.angle_beta   90.00
_cell.angle_gamma   90.00
#
_symmetry.space_group_name_H-M   'P 1'
#
loop_
_entity.id
_entity.type
_entity.pdbx_description
1 polymer ?
#
loop_
_entity_poly.entity_id
_entity_poly.type
_entity_poly.pdbx_seq_one_letter_code
_entity_poly.pdbx_strand_id
1 'polypeptide(L)'
;MRSIHNYVQAVKARREENGDEGFSLIELIVVVVILGILAAIAIPVFAGLQDQAKQQSLETIAANGATAVASQVASVTDATELTAAITKELGQLAKDDVTVAQMGTGNPTIETICVVAYTGTKPTAVAASSKTAAFAGPGCIIP
;
A
#
# COMPACT_ATOMS: atom_id res chain seq x y z
N MET A 1 -55.12 -44.82 15.49
CA MET A 1 -53.78 -44.41 15.99
C MET A 1 -52.57 -45.08 15.33
N ARG A 2 -52.71 -46.17 14.53
CA ARG A 2 -51.56 -46.85 13.88
C ARG A 2 -50.91 -46.09 12.71
N SER A 3 -51.60 -45.15 12.06
CA SER A 3 -51.04 -44.44 10.89
C SER A 3 -49.96 -43.41 11.24
N ILE A 4 -49.96 -42.85 12.46
CA ILE A 4 -48.93 -41.89 12.90
C ILE A 4 -47.60 -42.60 13.16
N HIS A 5 -47.63 -43.83 13.69
CA HIS A 5 -46.42 -44.62 13.91
C HIS A 5 -45.66 -44.91 12.60
N ASN A 6 -46.38 -45.24 11.52
CA ASN A 6 -45.74 -45.53 10.23
C ASN A 6 -45.11 -44.28 9.59
N TYR A 7 -45.69 -43.09 9.80
CA TYR A 7 -45.13 -41.84 9.30
C TYR A 7 -43.85 -41.44 10.06
N VAL A 8 -43.84 -41.56 11.39
CA VAL A 8 -42.68 -41.23 12.22
C VAL A 8 -41.50 -42.16 11.94
N GLN A 9 -41.75 -43.45 11.71
CA GLN A 9 -40.68 -44.39 11.36
C GLN A 9 -40.08 -44.12 9.97
N ALA A 10 -40.90 -43.70 9.00
CA ALA A 10 -40.41 -43.32 7.67
C ALA A 10 -39.55 -42.04 7.69
N VAL A 11 -39.85 -41.08 8.59
CA VAL A 11 -39.04 -39.86 8.75
C VAL A 11 -37.71 -40.18 9.45
N LYS A 12 -37.71 -41.05 10.46
CA LYS A 12 -36.49 -41.46 11.17
C LYS A 12 -35.53 -42.24 10.28
N ALA A 13 -36.05 -43.17 9.48
CA ALA A 13 -35.25 -43.95 8.52
C ALA A 13 -34.55 -43.06 7.47
N ARG A 14 -35.21 -41.99 6.98
CA ARG A 14 -34.59 -41.04 6.03
C ARG A 14 -33.44 -40.21 6.62
N ARG A 15 -33.44 -39.97 7.94
CA ARG A 15 -32.39 -39.21 8.63
C ARG A 15 -31.16 -40.07 8.95
N GLU A 16 -31.30 -41.40 8.93
CA GLU A 16 -30.20 -42.35 9.06
C GLU A 16 -29.63 -42.74 7.68
N GLU A 17 -30.44 -42.71 6.61
CA GLU A 17 -30.03 -42.95 5.22
C GLU A 17 -29.26 -41.77 4.62
N ASN A 18 -29.66 -40.54 4.95
CA ASN A 18 -28.86 -39.34 4.68
C ASN A 18 -28.00 -39.10 5.90
N GLY A 19 -26.76 -39.62 5.90
CA GLY A 19 -25.78 -39.39 6.95
C GLY A 19 -25.45 -37.91 7.08
N ASP A 20 -26.32 -37.16 7.76
CA ASP A 20 -26.06 -35.80 8.22
C ASP A 20 -25.05 -35.89 9.37
N GLU A 21 -23.82 -36.26 9.02
CA GLU A 21 -22.65 -36.19 9.88
C GLU A 21 -22.37 -34.70 10.11
N GLY A 22 -22.88 -34.18 11.23
CA GLY A 22 -22.59 -32.82 11.65
C GLY A 22 -21.09 -32.63 11.87
N PHE A 23 -20.57 -31.49 11.43
CA PHE A 23 -19.18 -31.08 11.64
C PHE A 23 -18.82 -31.22 13.12
N SER A 24 -17.78 -31.99 13.44
CA SER A 24 -17.38 -32.21 14.82
C SER A 24 -16.76 -30.94 15.40
N LEU A 25 -17.08 -30.62 16.66
CA LEU A 25 -16.44 -29.51 17.37
C LEU A 25 -14.91 -29.66 17.39
N ILE A 26 -14.39 -30.89 17.44
CA ILE A 26 -12.95 -31.13 17.41
C ILE A 26 -12.32 -30.82 16.05
N GLU A 27 -13.05 -31.05 14.95
CA GLU A 27 -12.60 -30.74 13.59
C GLU A 27 -12.47 -29.24 13.41
N LEU A 28 -13.40 -28.47 13.97
CA LEU A 28 -13.32 -27.02 13.90
C LEU A 28 -12.18 -26.48 14.78
N ILE A 29 -11.98 -27.07 15.96
CA ILE A 29 -10.90 -26.67 16.88
C ILE A 29 -9.51 -26.92 16.26
N VAL A 30 -9.26 -28.07 15.65
CA VAL A 30 -7.94 -28.35 15.05
C VAL A 30 -7.64 -27.39 13.88
N VAL A 31 -8.64 -27.02 13.10
CA VAL A 31 -8.47 -26.09 11.97
C VAL A 31 -8.08 -24.70 12.47
N VAL A 32 -8.79 -24.15 13.47
CA VAL A 32 -8.45 -22.81 13.98
C VAL A 32 -7.09 -22.79 14.69
N VAL A 33 -6.67 -23.91 15.29
CA VAL A 33 -5.33 -24.07 15.87
C VAL A 33 -4.26 -23.99 14.77
N ILE A 34 -4.42 -24.72 13.67
CA ILE A 34 -3.47 -24.68 12.55
C ILE A 34 -3.46 -23.28 11.92
N LEU A 35 -4.63 -22.69 11.66
CA LEU A 35 -4.74 -21.31 11.14
C LEU A 35 -4.09 -20.29 12.09
N GLY A 36 -4.19 -20.49 13.40
CA GLY A 36 -3.54 -19.65 14.40
C GLY A 36 -2.01 -19.68 14.29
N ILE A 37 -1.42 -20.87 14.11
CA ILE A 37 0.04 -21.01 13.94
C ILE A 37 0.49 -20.35 12.64
N LEU A 38 -0.25 -20.55 11.54
CA LEU A 38 0.07 -19.93 10.25
C LEU A 38 -0.03 -18.40 10.32
N ALA A 39 -1.08 -17.87 10.95
CA ALA A 39 -1.28 -16.43 11.11
C ALA A 39 -0.14 -15.78 11.93
N ALA A 40 0.32 -16.45 12.98
CA ALA A 40 1.41 -15.95 13.82
C ALA A 40 2.71 -15.70 13.05
N ILE A 41 3.02 -16.54 12.04
CA ILE A 41 4.21 -16.38 11.18
C ILE A 41 3.92 -15.42 10.02
N ALA A 42 2.72 -15.49 9.43
CA ALA A 42 2.37 -14.71 8.24
C ALA A 42 2.25 -13.20 8.52
N ILE A 43 1.69 -12.80 9.67
CA ILE A 43 1.47 -11.38 10.01
C ILE A 43 2.76 -10.55 9.99
N PRO A 44 3.85 -10.90 10.70
CA PRO A 44 5.07 -10.08 10.70
C PRO A 44 5.75 -10.02 9.33
N VAL A 45 5.76 -11.14 8.58
CA VAL A 45 6.33 -11.19 7.23
C VAL A 45 5.54 -10.27 6.29
N PHE A 46 4.22 -10.36 6.32
CA PHE A 46 3.35 -9.54 5.48
C PHE A 46 3.44 -8.05 5.83
N ALA A 47 3.62 -7.70 7.10
CA ALA A 47 3.86 -6.32 7.51
C ALA A 47 5.19 -5.77 6.94
N GLY A 48 6.28 -6.54 7.03
CA GLY A 48 7.57 -6.15 6.47
C GLY A 48 7.57 -6.03 4.94
N LEU A 49 6.81 -6.88 4.24
CA LEU A 49 6.64 -6.79 2.78
C LEU A 49 5.85 -5.54 2.38
N GLN A 50 4.78 -5.20 3.11
CA GLN A 50 4.02 -3.97 2.87
C GLN A 50 4.88 -2.72 3.07
N ASP A 51 5.74 -2.70 4.09
CA ASP A 51 6.65 -1.58 4.34
C ASP A 51 7.66 -1.38 3.21
N GLN A 52 8.26 -2.47 2.71
CA GLN A 52 9.17 -2.43 1.56
C GLN A 52 8.46 -1.98 0.28
N ALA A 53 7.25 -2.50 0.02
CA ALA A 53 6.45 -2.11 -1.13
C ALA A 53 6.08 -0.62 -1.09
N LYS A 54 5.75 -0.08 0.10
CA LYS A 54 5.51 1.36 0.29
C LYS A 54 6.76 2.17 0.02
N GLN A 55 7.92 1.76 0.54
CA GLN A 55 9.19 2.46 0.30
C GLN A 55 9.54 2.49 -1.20
N GLN A 56 9.45 1.36 -1.89
CA GLN A 56 9.68 1.29 -3.34
C GLN A 56 8.68 2.13 -4.14
N SER A 57 7.42 2.20 -3.69
CA SER A 57 6.40 3.05 -4.30
C SER A 57 6.78 4.54 -4.16
N LEU A 58 7.22 4.96 -2.98
CA LEU A 58 7.69 6.33 -2.75
C LEU A 58 8.89 6.66 -3.64
N GLU A 59 9.88 5.76 -3.74
CA GLU A 59 11.06 5.95 -4.60
C GLU A 59 10.67 6.11 -6.06
N THR A 60 9.73 5.28 -6.54
CA THR A 60 9.22 5.34 -7.91
C THR A 60 8.47 6.65 -8.16
N ILE A 61 7.61 7.07 -7.23
CA ILE A 61 6.86 8.32 -7.34
C ILE A 61 7.81 9.53 -7.33
N ALA A 62 8.82 9.53 -6.45
CA ALA A 62 9.84 10.57 -6.41
C ALA A 62 10.61 10.65 -7.73
N ALA A 63 11.03 9.51 -8.29
CA ALA A 63 11.76 9.45 -9.56
C ALA A 63 10.92 9.94 -10.74
N ASN A 64 9.64 9.55 -10.80
CA ASN A 64 8.70 10.05 -11.79
C ASN A 64 8.49 11.55 -11.65
N GLY A 65 8.35 12.05 -10.41
CA GLY A 65 8.25 13.48 -10.13
C GLY A 65 9.50 14.25 -10.55
N ALA A 66 10.70 13.73 -10.28
CA ALA A 66 11.95 14.36 -10.71
C ALA A 66 12.04 14.48 -12.23
N THR A 67 11.59 13.44 -12.96
CA THR A 67 11.53 13.44 -14.43
C THR A 67 10.50 14.44 -14.95
N ALA A 68 9.32 14.51 -14.31
CA ALA A 68 8.28 15.45 -14.67
C ALA A 68 8.72 16.90 -14.45
N VAL A 69 9.40 17.18 -13.33
CA VAL A 69 10.00 18.49 -13.06
C VAL A 69 11.10 18.81 -14.07
N ALA A 70 11.96 17.85 -14.41
CA ALA A 70 12.99 18.07 -15.43
C ALA A 70 12.39 18.48 -16.78
N SER A 71 11.25 17.88 -17.17
CA SER A 71 10.52 18.29 -18.36
C SER A 71 10.00 19.72 -18.26
N GLN A 72 9.48 20.13 -17.09
CA GLN A 72 8.95 21.50 -16.91
C GLN A 72 10.07 22.55 -16.90
N VAL A 73 11.21 22.24 -16.27
CA VAL A 73 12.41 23.09 -16.29
C VAL A 73 12.93 23.29 -17.71
N ALA A 74 12.77 22.29 -18.58
CA ALA A 74 13.17 22.39 -19.98
C ALA A 74 12.16 23.13 -20.87
N SER A 75 10.87 23.10 -20.54
CA SER A 75 9.79 23.66 -21.37
C SER A 75 9.38 25.09 -21.00
N VAL A 76 9.51 25.47 -19.73
CA VAL A 76 9.03 26.76 -19.21
C VAL A 76 10.22 27.69 -18.95
N THR A 77 10.26 28.79 -19.69
CA THR A 77 11.32 29.82 -19.57
C THR A 77 11.01 30.87 -18.50
N ASP A 78 9.74 31.10 -18.18
CA ASP A 78 9.31 32.10 -17.22
C ASP A 78 9.31 31.56 -15.79
N ALA A 79 10.03 32.26 -14.91
CA ALA A 79 10.29 31.76 -13.56
C ALA A 79 9.02 31.61 -12.71
N THR A 80 8.10 32.57 -12.79
CA THR A 80 6.82 32.52 -12.05
C THR A 80 5.89 31.42 -12.53
N GLU A 81 5.91 31.10 -13.83
CA GLU A 81 5.07 30.05 -14.40
C GLU A 81 5.64 28.66 -14.10
N LEU A 82 6.97 28.52 -14.06
CA LEU A 82 7.64 27.26 -13.74
C LEU A 82 7.24 26.74 -12.35
N THR A 83 7.19 27.63 -11.35
CA THR A 83 6.78 27.22 -9.99
C THR A 83 5.35 26.69 -9.95
N ALA A 84 4.43 27.32 -10.69
CA ALA A 84 3.03 26.90 -10.78
C ALA A 84 2.89 25.57 -11.55
N ALA A 85 3.61 25.41 -12.65
CA ALA A 85 3.63 24.19 -13.45
C ALA A 85 4.15 22.99 -12.65
N ILE A 86 5.28 23.15 -11.95
CA ILE A 86 5.85 22.10 -11.08
C ILE A 86 4.87 21.72 -9.97
N THR A 87 4.29 22.70 -9.29
CA THR A 87 3.36 22.44 -8.18
C THR A 87 2.14 21.66 -8.65
N LYS A 88 1.61 22.00 -9.84
CA LYS A 88 0.49 21.28 -10.44
C LYS A 88 0.88 19.85 -10.83
N GLU A 89 2.02 19.67 -11.49
CA GLU A 89 2.49 18.36 -11.95
C GLU A 89 2.75 17.39 -10.78
N LEU A 90 3.48 17.86 -9.77
CA LEU A 90 3.74 17.07 -8.56
C LEU A 90 2.47 16.80 -7.75
N GLY A 91 1.53 17.75 -7.74
CA GLY A 91 0.21 17.57 -7.12
C GLY A 91 -0.62 16.47 -7.77
N GLN A 92 -0.44 16.18 -9.07
CA GLN A 92 -1.12 15.08 -9.76
C GLN A 92 -0.51 13.71 -9.45
N LEU A 93 0.75 13.67 -9.01
CA LEU A 93 1.44 12.45 -8.60
C LEU A 93 1.13 12.05 -7.15
N ALA A 94 0.54 12.96 -6.36
CA ALA A 94 0.04 12.66 -5.04
C ALA A 94 -1.13 11.65 -5.12
N LYS A 95 -1.08 10.61 -4.27
CA LYS A 95 -2.07 9.52 -4.21
C LYS A 95 -2.31 9.17 -2.74
N ASP A 96 -3.57 9.08 -2.33
CA ASP A 96 -3.97 8.74 -0.95
C ASP A 96 -3.22 9.58 0.10
N ASP A 97 -2.35 8.96 0.90
CA ASP A 97 -1.54 9.60 1.95
C ASP A 97 -0.15 10.05 1.46
N VAL A 98 0.17 9.84 0.18
CA VAL A 98 1.45 10.21 -0.43
C VAL A 98 1.34 11.59 -1.03
N THR A 99 2.25 12.47 -0.61
CA THR A 99 2.41 13.80 -1.16
C THR A 99 3.77 13.93 -1.83
N VAL A 100 3.85 14.76 -2.86
CA VAL A 100 5.08 14.95 -3.65
C VAL A 100 5.41 16.43 -3.69
N ALA A 101 6.67 16.78 -3.48
CA ALA A 101 7.11 18.16 -3.47
C ALA A 101 8.51 18.33 -4.06
N GLN A 102 8.75 19.48 -4.67
CA GLN A 102 10.09 19.96 -4.98
C GLN A 102 10.78 20.40 -3.67
N MET A 103 12.01 19.94 -3.48
CA MET A 103 12.93 20.38 -2.43
C MET A 103 13.79 21.55 -2.93
N GLY A 104 14.21 22.41 -2.00
CA GLY A 104 15.03 23.59 -2.29
C GLY A 104 14.24 24.90 -2.30
N THR A 105 14.97 26.02 -2.36
CA THR A 105 14.41 27.37 -2.40
C THR A 105 14.64 27.97 -3.78
N GLY A 106 13.57 28.49 -4.40
CA GLY A 106 13.63 29.06 -5.75
C GLY A 106 13.36 28.04 -6.85
N ASN A 107 13.53 28.47 -8.09
CA ASN A 107 13.27 27.61 -9.23
C ASN A 107 14.41 26.61 -9.45
N PRO A 108 14.08 25.33 -9.69
CA PRO A 108 15.09 24.34 -9.98
C PRO A 108 15.67 24.52 -11.38
N THR A 109 16.95 24.21 -11.49
CA THR A 109 17.69 23.95 -12.72
C THR A 109 17.91 22.45 -12.87
N ILE A 110 18.31 21.97 -14.05
CA ILE A 110 18.53 20.53 -14.30
C ILE A 110 19.42 19.87 -13.25
N GLU A 111 20.41 20.58 -12.71
CA GLU A 111 21.33 20.04 -11.70
C GLU A 111 20.77 20.09 -10.27
N THR A 112 19.83 20.99 -9.99
CA THR A 112 19.29 21.23 -8.65
C THR A 112 17.92 20.61 -8.43
N ILE A 113 17.40 19.84 -9.40
CA ILE A 113 16.14 19.12 -9.23
C ILE A 113 16.30 18.12 -8.09
N CYS A 114 15.47 18.30 -7.07
CA CYS A 114 15.27 17.31 -6.04
C CYS A 114 13.78 17.23 -5.71
N VAL A 115 13.21 16.05 -5.90
CA VAL A 115 11.81 15.77 -5.61
C VAL A 115 11.74 14.78 -4.46
N VAL A 116 10.82 15.05 -3.53
CA VAL A 116 10.51 14.16 -2.42
C VAL A 116 9.09 13.63 -2.56
N ALA A 117 8.92 12.33 -2.38
CA ALA A 117 7.62 11.71 -2.14
C ALA A 117 7.58 11.24 -0.70
N TYR A 118 6.56 11.63 0.07
CA TYR A 118 6.49 11.35 1.50
C TYR A 118 5.06 11.15 2.00
N THR A 119 4.94 10.45 3.12
CA THR A 119 3.71 10.30 3.89
C THR A 119 3.83 11.07 5.21
N GLY A 120 2.74 11.71 5.63
CA GLY A 120 2.71 12.50 6.87
C GLY A 120 3.40 13.86 6.74
N THR A 121 4.38 14.14 7.60
CA THR A 121 5.01 15.46 7.68
C THR A 121 6.06 15.67 6.60
N LYS A 122 6.03 16.83 5.95
CA LYS A 122 7.02 17.23 4.93
C LYS A 122 8.44 17.21 5.51
N PRO A 123 9.38 16.46 4.88
CA PRO A 123 10.79 16.52 5.25
C PRO A 123 11.33 17.94 5.08
N THR A 124 12.08 18.41 6.08
CA THR A 124 12.69 19.74 6.08
C THR A 124 14.09 19.73 5.47
N ALA A 125 14.65 18.56 5.20
CA ALA A 125 15.97 18.36 4.61
C ALA A 125 15.98 17.12 3.71
N VAL A 126 16.91 17.09 2.75
CA VAL A 126 17.20 15.90 1.95
C VAL A 126 18.00 14.92 2.79
N ALA A 127 17.60 13.66 2.79
CA ALA A 127 18.24 12.59 3.56
C ALA A 127 18.14 11.25 2.78
N ALA A 128 18.71 10.20 3.34
CA ALA A 128 18.51 8.85 2.81
C ALA A 128 17.02 8.48 2.78
N SER A 129 16.64 7.67 1.79
CA SER A 129 15.30 7.09 1.69
C SER A 129 14.93 6.40 3.00
N SER A 130 13.73 6.68 3.49
CA SER A 130 13.19 6.19 4.75
C SER A 130 11.81 5.60 4.51
N LYS A 131 11.25 4.95 5.53
CA LYS A 131 9.91 4.34 5.46
C LYS A 131 8.79 5.34 5.09
N THR A 132 9.01 6.63 5.33
CA THR A 132 8.00 7.70 5.12
C THR A 132 8.40 8.72 4.06
N ALA A 133 9.61 8.65 3.49
CA ALA A 133 10.06 9.61 2.50
C ALA A 133 11.14 9.04 1.58
N ALA A 134 11.01 9.30 0.29
CA ALA A 134 12.02 9.00 -0.72
C ALA A 134 12.34 10.23 -1.55
N PHE A 135 13.60 10.35 -1.96
CA PHE A 135 14.13 11.51 -2.68
C PHE A 135 14.69 11.07 -4.03
N ALA A 136 14.48 11.87 -5.07
CA ALA A 136 15.00 11.61 -6.41
C ALA A 136 15.34 12.89 -7.16
N GLY A 137 16.40 12.81 -7.96
CA GLY A 137 16.92 13.92 -8.77
C GLY A 137 18.38 14.22 -8.46
N PRO A 138 19.10 14.85 -9.39
CA PRO A 138 20.53 15.13 -9.26
C PRO A 138 20.86 16.09 -8.11
N GLY A 139 19.92 16.95 -7.72
CA GLY A 139 20.07 17.86 -6.57
C GLY A 139 19.87 17.19 -5.21
N CYS A 140 19.40 15.93 -5.16
CA CYS A 140 19.18 15.21 -3.92
C CYS A 140 20.47 14.56 -3.39
N ILE A 141 21.53 15.34 -3.21
CA ILE A 141 22.80 14.81 -2.70
C ILE A 141 22.63 14.50 -1.21
N ILE A 142 22.63 13.21 -0.87
CA ILE A 142 22.54 12.70 0.50
C ILE A 142 23.92 12.87 1.15
N PRO A 143 24.07 13.57 2.30
CA PRO A 143 25.32 13.58 3.05
C PRO A 143 25.64 12.21 3.67
#